data_AF-W5LWU1-F1
#
_entry.id   AF-W5LWU1-F1
#
_cell.length_a   1.000
_cell.length_b   1.000
_cell.length_c   1.000
_cell.angle_alpha   90.00
_cell.angle_beta   90.00
_cell.angle_gamma   90.00
#
_symmetry.space_group_name_H-M   'P 1'
#
loop_
_entity.id
_entity.type
_entity.pdbx_description
1 polymer ?
#
loop_
_entity_poly.entity_id
_entity_poly.type
_entity_poly.pdbx_seq_one_letter_code
_entity_poly.pdbx_strand_id
1 'polypeptide(L)'
;MQELLHQGVRCIILTSGTLSPLSSFTSEMQIPFPVSLENPHVIAKHQIFVSIIPKGPDNVQLSSAFDRRFLPEYMASLGNTVVNVGRVVPHGLLVFFPSYPVMDKTIEYWKEKGHCGRIEDVKPMFVEPRGKGTFTEVCTRSIHYYYWILVMFHFMIC
;
A
#
# COMPACT_ATOMS: atom_id res chain seq x y z
N MET A 1 3.81 23.78 11.41
CA MET A 1 4.47 23.67 12.74
C MET A 1 5.03 25.00 13.23
N GLN A 2 5.74 25.79 12.41
CA GLN A 2 6.25 27.11 12.84
C GLN A 2 5.13 28.05 13.33
N GLU A 3 3.95 27.99 12.72
CA GLU A 3 2.78 28.74 13.19
C GLU A 3 2.34 28.35 14.62
N LEU A 4 2.45 27.06 15.00
CA LEU A 4 2.16 26.61 16.36
C LEU A 4 3.19 27.14 17.36
N LEU A 5 4.45 27.31 16.94
CA LEU A 5 5.45 28.01 17.75
C LEU A 5 5.08 29.48 17.93
N HIS A 6 4.63 30.15 16.87
CA HIS A 6 4.18 31.55 16.93
C HIS A 6 2.94 31.75 17.81
N GLN A 7 2.07 30.75 17.94
CA GLN A 7 0.91 30.78 18.82
C GLN A 7 1.25 30.60 20.32
N GLY A 8 2.53 30.44 20.68
CA GLY A 8 2.95 30.34 22.09
C GLY A 8 2.59 29.02 22.75
N VAL A 9 2.46 27.94 21.96
CA VAL A 9 2.20 26.59 22.50
C VAL A 9 3.34 26.18 23.41
N ARG A 10 3.01 25.77 24.65
CA ARG A 10 4.03 25.44 25.67
C ARG A 10 4.76 24.11 25.43
N CYS A 11 4.07 23.12 24.86
CA CYS A 11 4.62 21.79 24.62
C CYS A 11 3.89 21.13 23.46
N ILE A 12 4.66 20.52 22.54
CA ILE A 12 4.14 19.70 21.45
C ILE A 12 4.77 18.32 21.59
N ILE A 13 3.94 17.30 21.70
CA ILE A 13 4.38 15.90 21.74
C ILE A 13 3.94 15.28 20.42
N LEU A 14 4.91 14.82 19.64
CA LEU A 14 4.67 14.06 18.43
C LEU A 14 4.94 12.58 18.70
N THR A 15 3.97 11.74 18.36
CA THR A 15 4.10 10.28 18.47
C THR A 15 3.68 9.65 17.14
N SER A 16 4.43 8.64 16.69
CA SER A 16 4.09 7.85 15.51
C SER A 16 4.75 6.47 15.62
N GLY A 17 4.08 5.46 15.06
CA GLY A 17 4.63 4.11 14.94
C GLY A 17 5.50 3.89 13.71
N THR A 18 5.54 4.84 12.76
CA THR A 18 6.20 4.69 11.45
C THR A 18 7.15 5.83 11.09
N LEU A 19 7.34 6.82 11.97
CA LEU A 19 8.30 7.91 11.76
C LEU A 19 9.73 7.40 12.00
N SER A 20 10.31 6.76 11.00
CA SER A 20 11.72 6.36 10.99
C SER A 20 12.28 6.48 9.57
N PRO A 21 13.49 7.05 9.38
CA PRO A 21 14.37 7.63 10.40
C PRO A 21 13.94 9.05 10.82
N LEU A 22 14.03 9.39 12.11
CA LEU A 22 13.62 10.71 12.63
C LEU A 22 14.41 11.89 12.05
N SER A 23 15.63 11.67 11.57
CA SER A 23 16.49 12.74 11.01
C SER A 23 15.88 13.45 9.80
N SER A 24 15.23 12.70 8.91
CA SER A 24 14.58 13.28 7.72
C SER A 24 13.38 14.11 8.13
N PHE A 25 12.55 13.57 9.02
CA PHE A 25 11.34 14.25 9.51
C PHE A 25 11.66 15.55 10.27
N THR A 26 12.66 15.52 11.15
CA THR A 26 13.08 16.72 11.90
C THR A 26 13.62 17.82 10.98
N SER A 27 14.33 17.43 9.91
CA SER A 27 14.85 18.35 8.89
C SER A 27 13.73 19.04 8.11
N GLU A 28 12.69 18.30 7.72
CA GLU A 28 11.53 18.83 7.01
C GLU A 28 10.72 19.81 7.87
N MET A 29 10.56 19.49 9.16
CA MET A 29 9.78 20.32 10.07
C MET A 29 10.45 21.65 10.43
N GLN A 30 11.77 21.78 10.22
CA GLN A 30 12.55 22.99 10.51
C GLN A 30 12.31 23.56 11.92
N ILE A 31 12.13 22.67 12.90
CA ILE A 31 12.00 23.02 14.32
C ILE A 31 12.90 22.10 15.16
N PRO A 32 13.41 22.59 16.31
CA PRO A 32 14.21 21.77 17.21
C PRO A 32 13.34 20.74 17.95
N PHE A 33 13.79 19.48 17.97
CA PHE A 33 13.23 18.41 18.80
C PHE A 33 14.25 18.03 19.88
N PRO A 34 14.27 18.75 21.03
CA PRO A 34 15.29 18.54 22.07
C PRO A 34 15.15 17.19 22.78
N VAL A 35 13.97 16.58 22.72
CA VAL A 35 13.71 15.23 23.20
C VAL A 35 13.24 14.40 22.01
N SER A 36 14.00 13.36 21.69
CA SER A 36 13.66 12.38 20.66
C SER A 36 13.84 10.97 21.23
N LEU A 37 12.92 10.08 20.86
CA LEU A 37 12.96 8.68 21.23
C LEU A 37 12.56 7.86 20.01
N GLU A 38 13.50 7.05 19.51
CA GLU A 38 13.25 6.06 18.47
C GLU A 38 13.46 4.68 19.11
N ASN A 39 12.38 3.93 19.26
CA ASN A 39 12.46 2.60 19.85
C ASN A 39 12.97 1.60 18.80
N PRO A 40 13.79 0.60 19.19
CA PRO A 40 14.13 -0.50 18.32
C PRO A 40 12.87 -1.20 17.79
N HIS A 41 12.99 -1.77 16.59
CA HIS A 41 11.91 -2.54 15.99
C HIS A 41 11.46 -3.67 16.92
N VAL A 42 10.21 -3.63 17.35
CA VAL A 42 9.66 -4.55 18.37
C VAL A 42 9.43 -5.96 17.79
N ILE A 43 9.30 -6.06 16.47
CA ILE A 43 8.94 -7.32 15.79
C ILE A 43 10.21 -8.09 15.40
N ALA A 44 10.25 -9.37 15.76
CA ALA A 44 11.37 -10.24 15.45
C ALA A 44 11.41 -10.57 13.94
N LYS A 45 12.62 -10.84 13.42
CA LYS A 45 12.84 -11.11 11.98
C LYS A 45 12.02 -12.27 11.41
N HIS A 46 11.59 -13.22 12.23
CA HIS A 46 10.77 -14.36 11.77
C HIS A 46 9.28 -14.03 11.65
N GLN A 47 8.83 -12.91 12.24
CA GLN A 47 7.43 -12.49 12.23
C GLN A 47 7.08 -11.64 11.00
N ILE A 48 8.08 -11.08 10.31
CA ILE A 48 7.91 -10.26 9.11
C ILE A 48 8.94 -10.67 8.05
N PHE A 49 8.47 -10.86 6.82
CA PHE A 49 9.30 -10.99 5.64
C PHE A 49 9.07 -9.77 4.73
N VAL A 50 10.16 -9.10 4.34
CA VAL A 50 10.14 -7.97 3.40
C VAL A 50 11.02 -8.31 2.21
N SER A 51 10.51 -8.16 1.00
CA SER A 51 11.26 -8.37 -0.23
C SER A 51 10.78 -7.45 -1.33
N ILE A 52 11.68 -7.12 -2.24
CA ILE A 52 11.38 -6.39 -3.47
C ILE A 52 11.17 -7.42 -4.59
N ILE A 53 10.10 -7.26 -5.36
CA ILE A 53 9.84 -8.06 -6.57
C ILE A 53 10.10 -7.17 -7.78
N PRO A 54 11.33 -7.17 -8.35
CA PRO A 54 11.69 -6.23 -9.41
C PRO A 54 11.09 -6.60 -10.77
N LYS A 55 10.72 -7.87 -10.95
CA LYS A 55 10.23 -8.42 -12.21
C LYS A 55 9.12 -9.43 -11.96
N GLY A 56 8.15 -9.48 -12.86
CA GLY A 56 7.10 -10.49 -12.81
C GLY A 56 7.55 -11.85 -13.35
N PRO A 57 6.65 -12.85 -13.36
CA PRO A 57 6.96 -14.22 -13.76
C PRO A 57 7.34 -14.35 -15.25
N ASP A 58 7.04 -13.34 -16.05
CA ASP A 58 7.35 -13.18 -17.47
C ASP A 58 8.64 -12.36 -17.71
N ASN A 59 9.41 -12.08 -16.66
CA ASN A 59 10.65 -11.28 -16.68
C ASN A 59 10.44 -9.81 -17.09
N VAL A 60 9.19 -9.34 -17.16
CA VAL A 60 8.86 -7.93 -17.36
C VAL A 60 9.15 -7.17 -16.07
N GLN A 61 9.78 -6.00 -16.18
CA GLN A 61 10.09 -5.16 -15.03
C GLN A 61 8.82 -4.55 -14.43
N LEU A 62 8.65 -4.74 -13.13
CA LEU A 62 7.55 -4.15 -12.36
C LEU A 62 7.97 -2.74 -11.92
N SER A 63 7.61 -1.74 -12.73
CA SER A 63 7.86 -0.32 -12.44
C SER A 63 6.61 0.51 -12.67
N SER A 64 6.14 1.17 -11.61
CA SER A 64 5.01 2.10 -11.65
C SER A 64 5.43 3.54 -12.02
N ALA A 65 6.60 3.72 -12.64
CA ALA A 65 7.06 5.01 -13.15
C ALA A 65 6.05 5.61 -14.15
N PHE A 66 6.02 6.94 -14.27
CA PHE A 66 5.02 7.68 -15.04
C PHE A 66 4.87 7.19 -16.49
N ASP A 67 6.00 6.91 -17.13
CA ASP A 67 6.16 6.45 -18.50
C ASP A 67 5.82 4.96 -18.70
N ARG A 68 5.71 4.18 -17.62
CA ARG A 68 5.59 2.71 -17.69
C ARG A 68 4.34 2.13 -17.07
N ARG A 69 3.75 2.81 -16.09
CA ARG A 69 2.61 2.34 -15.29
C ARG A 69 1.35 1.98 -16.09
N PHE A 70 1.25 2.42 -17.34
CA PHE A 70 0.13 2.13 -18.24
C PHE A 70 0.51 1.31 -19.47
N LEU A 71 1.73 0.78 -19.51
CA LEU A 71 2.14 -0.16 -20.55
C LEU A 71 1.39 -1.49 -20.35
N PRO A 72 0.82 -2.06 -21.43
CA PRO A 72 0.12 -3.34 -21.34
C PRO A 72 0.96 -4.46 -20.75
N GLU A 73 2.25 -4.56 -21.11
CA GLU A 73 3.13 -5.59 -20.55
C GLU A 73 3.32 -5.45 -19.04
N TYR A 74 3.38 -4.22 -18.52
CA TYR A 74 3.49 -3.96 -17.08
C TYR A 74 2.20 -4.38 -16.36
N MET A 75 1.04 -3.94 -16.85
CA MET A 75 -0.25 -4.26 -16.21
C MET A 75 -0.54 -5.77 -16.23
N ALA A 76 -0.22 -6.45 -17.33
CA ALA A 76 -0.35 -7.90 -17.43
C ALA A 76 0.59 -8.64 -16.48
N SER A 77 1.87 -8.23 -16.43
CA SER A 77 2.88 -8.83 -15.55
C SER A 77 2.54 -8.63 -14.07
N LEU A 78 2.03 -7.45 -13.70
CA LEU A 78 1.55 -7.17 -12.35
C LEU A 78 0.37 -8.08 -11.98
N GLY A 79 -0.60 -8.26 -12.89
CA GLY A 79 -1.73 -9.16 -12.67
C GLY A 79 -1.30 -10.61 -12.48
N ASN A 80 -0.37 -11.10 -13.31
CA ASN A 80 0.21 -12.44 -13.16
C ASN A 80 0.97 -12.60 -11.83
N THR A 81 1.67 -11.55 -11.40
CA THR A 81 2.37 -11.52 -10.11
C THR A 81 1.38 -11.64 -8.96
N VAL A 82 0.30 -10.85 -8.96
CA VAL A 82 -0.73 -10.90 -7.91
C VAL A 82 -1.42 -12.26 -7.86
N VAL A 83 -1.74 -12.88 -9.00
CA VAL A 83 -2.31 -14.24 -9.04
C VAL A 83 -1.35 -15.25 -8.41
N ASN A 84 -0.05 -15.20 -8.75
CA ASN A 84 0.93 -16.14 -8.22
C ASN A 84 1.16 -15.96 -6.72
N VAL A 85 1.27 -14.72 -6.23
CA VAL A 85 1.37 -14.44 -4.79
C VAL A 85 0.10 -14.90 -4.08
N GLY A 86 -1.08 -14.65 -4.67
CA GLY A 86 -2.38 -15.08 -4.14
C GLY A 86 -2.52 -16.58 -3.93
N ARG A 87 -1.86 -17.40 -4.76
CA ARG A 87 -1.87 -18.87 -4.65
C ARG A 87 -1.07 -19.38 -3.46
N VAL A 88 -0.01 -18.68 -3.08
CA VAL A 88 0.93 -19.12 -2.03
C VAL A 88 0.60 -18.48 -0.69
N VAL A 89 0.11 -17.23 -0.69
CA VAL A 89 -0.24 -16.53 0.55
C VAL A 89 -1.55 -17.10 1.11
N PRO A 90 -1.52 -17.68 2.33
CA PRO A 90 -2.73 -18.14 2.99
C PRO A 90 -3.60 -16.94 3.38
N HIS A 91 -4.89 -17.18 3.58
CA HIS A 91 -5.85 -16.15 3.97
C HIS A 91 -5.93 -15.01 2.95
N GLY A 92 -5.70 -13.76 3.34
CA GLY A 92 -5.92 -12.58 2.52
C GLY A 92 -4.65 -11.85 2.05
N LEU A 93 -4.80 -11.01 1.02
CA LEU A 93 -3.79 -10.11 0.49
C LEU A 93 -4.34 -8.68 0.49
N LEU A 94 -3.50 -7.74 0.88
CA LEU A 94 -3.77 -6.31 0.77
C LEU A 94 -2.84 -5.72 -0.29
N VAL A 95 -3.41 -5.18 -1.36
CA VAL A 95 -2.67 -4.65 -2.52
C VAL A 95 -2.88 -3.14 -2.59
N PHE A 96 -1.79 -2.38 -2.49
CA PHE A 96 -1.85 -0.92 -2.58
C PHE A 96 -1.42 -0.41 -3.96
N PHE A 97 -2.19 0.52 -4.51
CA PHE A 97 -1.83 1.28 -5.69
C PHE A 97 -1.39 2.71 -5.31
N PRO A 98 -0.55 3.37 -6.13
CA PRO A 98 -0.02 4.71 -5.84
C PRO A 98 -1.03 5.84 -6.09
N SER A 99 -2.19 5.58 -6.70
CA SER A 99 -3.30 6.51 -6.84
C SER A 99 -4.56 5.80 -7.40
N TYR A 100 -5.75 6.35 -7.16
CA TYR A 100 -6.99 5.83 -7.75
C TYR A 100 -6.95 5.72 -9.29
N PRO A 101 -6.43 6.70 -10.07
CA PRO A 101 -6.33 6.54 -11.52
C PRO A 101 -5.47 5.34 -11.96
N VAL A 102 -4.39 5.04 -11.23
CA VAL A 102 -3.56 3.87 -11.54
C VAL A 102 -4.27 2.57 -11.18
N MET A 103 -4.95 2.54 -10.03
CA MET A 103 -5.78 1.41 -9.62
C MET A 103 -6.88 1.14 -10.65
N ASP A 104 -7.70 2.14 -10.97
CA ASP A 104 -8.86 2.00 -11.85
C ASP A 104 -8.46 1.51 -13.24
N LYS A 105 -7.43 2.12 -13.84
CA LYS A 105 -6.93 1.72 -15.16
C LYS A 105 -6.32 0.31 -15.17
N THR A 106 -5.64 -0.08 -14.10
CA THR A 106 -5.09 -1.45 -13.98
C THR A 106 -6.21 -2.47 -13.82
N ILE A 107 -7.21 -2.19 -12.98
CA ILE A 107 -8.36 -3.06 -12.75
C ILE A 107 -9.22 -3.17 -14.02
N GLU A 108 -9.42 -2.08 -14.75
CA GLU A 108 -10.10 -2.08 -16.06
C GLU A 108 -9.38 -3.02 -17.03
N TYR A 109 -8.07 -2.85 -17.19
CA TYR A 109 -7.25 -3.74 -18.02
C TYR A 109 -7.33 -5.21 -17.56
N TRP A 110 -7.30 -5.46 -16.24
CA TRP A 110 -7.42 -6.82 -15.70
C TRP A 110 -8.79 -7.45 -15.94
N LYS A 111 -9.87 -6.68 -15.93
CA LYS A 111 -11.20 -7.15 -16.29
C LYS A 111 -11.25 -7.52 -17.77
N GLU A 112 -10.77 -6.64 -18.65
CA GLU A 112 -10.74 -6.87 -20.10
C GLU A 112 -9.90 -8.08 -20.53
N LYS A 113 -8.78 -8.32 -19.84
CA LYS A 113 -7.85 -9.42 -20.17
C LYS A 113 -8.09 -10.70 -19.34
N GLY A 114 -9.14 -10.73 -18.51
CA GLY A 114 -9.49 -11.90 -17.71
C GLY A 114 -8.56 -12.19 -16.52
N HIS A 115 -7.72 -11.24 -16.12
CA HIS A 115 -6.90 -11.36 -14.91
C HIS A 115 -7.76 -11.34 -13.64
N CYS A 116 -8.83 -10.53 -13.59
CA CYS A 116 -9.73 -10.49 -12.43
C CYS A 116 -10.36 -11.86 -12.14
N GLY A 117 -10.84 -12.56 -13.18
CA GLY A 117 -11.38 -13.92 -13.02
C GLY A 117 -10.34 -14.89 -12.46
N ARG A 118 -9.11 -14.86 -12.99
CA ARG A 118 -8.00 -15.67 -12.47
C ARG A 118 -7.62 -15.35 -11.03
N ILE A 119 -7.80 -14.11 -10.60
CA ILE A 119 -7.59 -13.70 -9.21
C ILE A 119 -8.73 -14.25 -8.34
N GLU A 120 -9.97 -14.06 -8.78
CA GLU A 120 -11.19 -14.50 -8.09
C GLU A 120 -11.27 -16.02 -7.94
N ASP A 121 -10.76 -16.78 -8.91
CA ASP A 121 -10.60 -18.25 -8.83
C ASP A 121 -9.69 -18.67 -7.67
N VAL A 122 -8.78 -17.80 -7.23
CA VAL A 122 -7.86 -18.05 -6.13
C VAL A 122 -8.40 -17.44 -4.83
N LYS A 123 -8.86 -16.19 -4.86
CA LYS A 123 -9.45 -15.47 -3.73
C LYS A 123 -10.43 -14.38 -4.22
N PRO A 124 -11.60 -14.23 -3.56
CA PRO A 124 -12.50 -13.10 -3.78
C PRO A 124 -11.77 -11.75 -3.78
N MET A 125 -12.01 -10.94 -4.80
CA MET A 125 -11.41 -9.62 -4.95
C MET A 125 -12.39 -8.52 -4.51
N PHE A 126 -11.91 -7.60 -3.67
CA PHE A 126 -12.63 -6.43 -3.19
C PHE A 126 -11.83 -5.19 -3.58
N VAL A 127 -12.47 -4.22 -4.22
CA VAL A 127 -11.83 -2.97 -4.65
C VAL A 127 -12.37 -1.84 -3.81
N GLU A 128 -11.48 -1.02 -3.28
CA GLU A 128 -11.83 0.15 -2.47
C GLU A 128 -12.71 1.13 -3.28
N PRO A 129 -13.91 1.46 -2.79
CA PRO A 129 -14.76 2.43 -3.44
C PRO A 129 -14.32 3.86 -3.10
N ARG A 130 -14.52 4.80 -4.02
CA ARG A 130 -14.20 6.23 -3.80
C ARG A 130 -15.11 6.93 -2.77
N GLY A 131 -16.21 6.27 -2.35
CA GLY A 131 -17.22 6.85 -1.47
C GLY A 131 -17.06 6.43 -0.01
N LYS A 132 -17.13 7.38 0.93
CA LYS A 132 -16.98 7.12 2.39
C LYS A 132 -18.01 6.12 2.94
N GLY A 133 -19.23 6.11 2.42
CA GLY A 133 -20.30 5.22 2.91
C GLY A 133 -20.12 3.76 2.51
N THR A 134 -19.60 3.51 1.30
CA THR A 134 -19.41 2.15 0.76
C THR A 134 -18.08 1.52 1.21
N PHE A 135 -17.13 2.32 1.70
CA PHE A 135 -15.85 1.83 2.22
C PHE A 135 -16.02 0.86 3.39
N THR A 136 -16.79 1.26 4.41
CA THR A 136 -17.01 0.44 5.62
C THR A 136 -17.66 -0.90 5.28
N GLU A 137 -18.56 -0.91 4.31
CA GLU A 137 -19.23 -2.13 3.86
C GLU A 137 -18.25 -3.09 3.18
N VAL A 138 -17.39 -2.57 2.30
CA VAL A 138 -16.35 -3.37 1.64
C VAL A 138 -15.36 -3.95 2.64
N CYS A 139 -14.90 -3.16 3.61
CA CYS A 139 -14.02 -3.64 4.67
C CYS A 139 -14.69 -4.70 5.57
N THR A 140 -15.97 -4.50 5.91
CA THR A 140 -16.69 -5.47 6.74
C THR A 140 -16.88 -6.77 5.97
N ARG A 141 -17.27 -6.69 4.69
CA ARG A 141 -17.41 -7.86 3.82
C ARG A 141 -16.09 -8.60 3.66
N SER A 142 -14.97 -7.92 3.43
CA SER A 142 -13.68 -8.60 3.28
C SER A 142 -13.29 -9.35 4.55
N ILE A 143 -13.52 -8.79 5.75
CA ILE A 143 -13.24 -9.46 7.04
C ILE A 143 -14.04 -10.76 7.21
N HIS A 144 -15.26 -10.85 6.65
CA HIS A 144 -16.06 -12.07 6.71
C HIS A 144 -15.52 -13.20 5.82
N TYR A 145 -14.70 -12.88 4.81
CA TYR A 145 -13.98 -13.90 4.05
C TYR A 145 -12.65 -14.16 4.75
N TYR A 146 -12.34 -15.43 5.04
CA TYR A 146 -11.02 -15.77 5.57
C TYR A 146 -9.93 -15.67 4.50
N TYR A 147 -10.31 -15.60 3.22
CA TYR A 147 -9.41 -15.51 2.07
C TYR A 147 -9.91 -14.44 1.10
N TRP A 148 -9.17 -13.35 0.90
CA TRP A 148 -9.57 -12.22 0.05
C TRP A 148 -8.39 -11.44 -0.53
N ILE A 149 -8.64 -10.62 -1.54
CA ILE A 149 -7.73 -9.55 -1.96
C ILE A 149 -8.45 -8.21 -1.81
N LEU A 150 -7.91 -7.28 -1.02
CA LEU A 150 -8.42 -5.92 -0.91
C LEU A 150 -7.44 -5.02 -1.65
N VAL A 151 -7.96 -4.29 -2.62
CA VAL A 151 -7.19 -3.35 -3.42
C VAL A 151 -7.50 -1.95 -2.90
N MET A 152 -6.47 -1.27 -2.41
CA MET A 152 -6.59 0.04 -1.79
C MET A 152 -5.65 1.06 -2.43
N PHE A 153 -5.94 2.33 -2.20
CA PHE A 153 -4.97 3.40 -2.39
C PHE A 153 -4.26 3.70 -1.07
N HIS A 154 -2.95 3.95 -1.10
CA HIS A 154 -2.23 4.44 0.07
C HIS A 154 -1.55 5.79 -0.20
N PHE A 155 -1.87 6.77 0.63
CA PHE A 155 -0.99 7.92 0.90
C PHE A 155 0.10 7.43 1.84
N MET A 156 1.16 6.82 1.32
CA MET A 156 2.42 6.75 2.06
C MET A 156 3.15 8.06 1.79
N ILE A 157 2.96 9.02 2.69
CA ILE A 157 3.99 10.02 2.94
C ILE A 157 5.10 9.23 3.64
N CYS A 158 6.14 8.86 2.88
CA CYS A 158 7.44 8.58 3.48
C CYS A 158 8.01 9.90 3.99
#